data_AF-A0A942SKM0-F1
#
_entry.id   AF-A0A942SKM0-F1
#
_cell.length_a   1.000
_cell.length_b   1.000
_cell.length_c   1.000
_cell.angle_alpha   90.00
_cell.angle_beta   90.00
_cell.angle_gamma   90.00
#
_symmetry.space_group_name_H-M   'P 1'
#
loop_
_entity.id
_entity.type
_entity.pdbx_description
1 polymer ?
#
loop_
_entity_poly.entity_id
_entity_poly.type
_entity_poly.pdbx_seq_one_letter_code
_entity_poly.pdbx_strand_id
1 'polypeptide(L)'
;MSVLFRVVRSLALTLLFAFAVYPASAQDGPQPKLRVESLEILTKTGIRVFNVEMAETPEQQRVGLMFRKEVADGEGMLFDFGMSRPVAMWMENTIVSLDMLFIRADGTIANIAKGTTPFSRQTVESQGSVKAVLEIVAGAADRYGIAAGDKVSHRIFRGR
;
A
#
# COMPACT_ATOMS: atom_id res chain seq x y z
N MET A 1 2.63 -26.48 75.94
CA MET A 1 1.20 -26.27 75.68
C MET A 1 0.93 -24.77 75.67
N SER A 2 1.15 -24.12 74.53
CA SER A 2 0.67 -22.75 74.22
C SER A 2 1.10 -22.38 72.79
N VAL A 3 0.09 -22.25 71.95
CA VAL A 3 0.14 -21.80 70.55
C VAL A 3 0.17 -20.27 70.54
N LEU A 4 1.01 -19.61 69.73
CA LEU A 4 0.62 -18.33 69.12
C LEU A 4 1.46 -17.93 67.90
N PHE A 5 0.80 -17.90 66.74
CA PHE A 5 1.24 -17.31 65.47
C PHE A 5 1.48 -15.80 65.58
N ARG A 6 2.55 -15.26 64.96
CA ARG A 6 2.56 -13.91 64.35
C ARG A 6 3.47 -13.82 63.11
N VAL A 7 2.83 -14.05 61.96
CA VAL A 7 2.87 -13.29 60.69
C VAL A 7 4.20 -12.67 60.25
N VAL A 8 4.77 -13.28 59.21
CA VAL A 8 5.72 -12.69 58.24
C VAL A 8 5.06 -11.51 57.54
N ARG A 9 5.71 -10.34 57.49
CA ARG A 9 5.36 -9.26 56.56
C ARG A 9 6.55 -8.99 55.63
N SER A 10 6.65 -9.81 54.60
CA SER A 10 7.42 -9.49 53.40
C SER A 10 6.67 -8.39 52.65
N LEU A 11 7.27 -7.20 52.54
CA LEU A 11 6.76 -6.14 51.69
C LEU A 11 7.20 -6.43 50.24
N ALA A 12 6.44 -7.27 49.53
CA ALA A 12 6.63 -7.45 48.09
C ALA A 12 5.86 -6.34 47.37
N LEU A 13 6.60 -5.34 46.88
CA LEU A 13 6.06 -4.28 46.03
C LEU A 13 5.88 -4.84 44.61
N THR A 14 4.75 -5.49 44.34
CA THR A 14 4.39 -5.89 42.98
C THR A 14 3.96 -4.65 42.19
N LEU A 15 4.90 -4.10 41.40
CA LEU A 15 4.61 -3.19 40.30
C LEU A 15 3.72 -3.91 39.28
N LEU A 16 2.41 -3.64 39.34
CA LEU A 16 1.45 -4.07 38.34
C LEU A 16 1.73 -3.26 37.05
N PHE A 17 2.55 -3.80 36.16
CA PHE A 17 2.63 -3.31 34.78
C PHE A 17 1.32 -3.72 34.09
N ALA A 18 0.34 -2.83 34.10
CA ALA A 18 -0.84 -2.96 33.26
C ALA A 18 -0.42 -2.79 31.79
N PHE A 19 -0.04 -3.89 31.14
CA PHE A 19 0.06 -3.94 29.69
C PHE A 19 -1.36 -3.71 29.15
N ALA A 20 -1.61 -2.51 28.62
CA ALA A 20 -2.78 -2.27 27.79
C ALA A 20 -2.61 -3.13 26.53
N VAL A 21 -3.27 -4.29 26.51
CA VAL A 21 -3.39 -5.12 25.32
C VAL A 21 -4.34 -4.39 24.38
N TYR A 22 -3.79 -3.64 23.43
CA TYR A 22 -4.58 -3.10 22.33
C TYR A 22 -4.97 -4.27 21.43
N PRO A 23 -6.28 -4.51 21.18
CA PRO A 23 -6.68 -5.55 20.23
C PRO A 23 -6.16 -5.16 18.84
N ALA A 24 -5.43 -6.08 18.21
CA ALA A 24 -5.14 -5.97 16.79
C ALA A 24 -6.46 -6.22 16.04
N SER A 25 -7.12 -5.14 15.60
CA SER A 25 -8.31 -5.28 14.75
C SER A 25 -7.92 -5.96 13.44
N ALA A 26 -8.61 -7.05 13.10
CA ALA A 26 -8.53 -7.65 11.79
C ALA A 26 -9.09 -6.67 10.73
N GLN A 27 -8.59 -6.76 9.50
CA GLN A 27 -9.05 -5.93 8.38
C GLN A 27 -10.37 -6.52 7.85
N ASP A 28 -11.50 -6.04 8.34
CA ASP A 28 -12.84 -6.59 7.99
C ASP A 28 -13.50 -5.91 6.78
N GLY A 29 -12.82 -4.95 6.15
CA GLY A 29 -13.37 -4.16 5.05
C GLY A 29 -12.38 -3.15 4.44
N PRO A 30 -12.83 -2.35 3.46
CA PRO A 30 -11.96 -1.39 2.78
C PRO A 30 -11.54 -0.30 3.76
N GLN A 31 -10.31 0.20 3.59
CA GLN A 31 -9.92 1.43 4.27
C GLN A 31 -10.78 2.61 3.83
N PRO A 32 -10.95 3.65 4.69
CA PRO A 32 -11.57 4.91 4.29
C PRO A 32 -10.95 5.46 3.02
N LYS A 33 -11.72 6.24 2.26
CA LYS A 33 -11.19 6.91 1.07
C LYS A 33 -10.05 7.84 1.47
N LEU A 34 -8.88 7.66 0.85
CA LEU A 34 -7.70 8.45 1.13
C LEU A 34 -7.74 9.78 0.39
N ARG A 35 -6.76 10.65 0.66
CA ARG A 35 -6.59 11.90 -0.08
C ARG A 35 -6.35 11.57 -1.55
N VAL A 36 -7.11 12.22 -2.44
CA VAL A 36 -7.00 12.05 -3.89
C VAL A 36 -6.15 13.17 -4.48
N GLU A 37 -5.23 12.82 -5.37
CA GLU A 37 -4.39 13.74 -6.12
C GLU A 37 -4.44 13.43 -7.63
N SER A 38 -4.17 14.44 -8.46
CA SER A 38 -4.08 14.25 -9.92
C SER A 38 -2.68 13.81 -10.30
N LEU A 39 -2.58 12.77 -11.14
CA LEU A 39 -1.34 12.20 -11.66
C LEU A 39 -1.41 12.11 -13.18
N GLU A 40 -0.30 12.45 -13.84
CA GLU A 40 -0.22 12.38 -15.30
C GLU A 40 0.76 11.31 -15.75
N ILE A 41 0.42 10.59 -16.82
CA ILE A 41 1.31 9.66 -17.51
C ILE A 41 1.50 10.14 -18.94
N LEU A 42 2.74 10.49 -19.28
CA LEU A 42 3.17 10.76 -20.65
C LEU A 42 3.38 9.43 -21.36
N THR A 43 2.46 9.09 -22.25
CA THR A 43 2.55 7.95 -23.16
C THR A 43 2.99 8.40 -24.54
N LYS A 44 3.32 7.45 -25.43
CA LYS A 44 3.57 7.73 -26.85
C LYS A 44 2.37 8.34 -27.58
N THR A 45 1.15 8.12 -27.07
CA THR A 45 -0.10 8.57 -27.70
C THR A 45 -0.66 9.86 -27.11
N GLY A 46 0.03 10.42 -26.10
CA GLY A 46 -0.39 11.63 -25.40
C GLY A 46 -0.40 11.48 -23.89
N ILE A 47 -0.90 12.52 -23.23
CA ILE A 47 -0.98 12.59 -21.77
C ILE A 47 -2.28 11.93 -21.29
N ARG A 48 -2.16 11.10 -20.26
CA ARG A 48 -3.29 10.49 -19.55
C ARG A 48 -3.32 10.99 -18.12
N VAL A 49 -4.48 11.44 -17.67
CA VAL A 49 -4.69 11.98 -16.33
C VAL A 49 -5.45 10.95 -15.51
N PHE A 50 -5.00 10.71 -14.28
CA PHE A 50 -5.62 9.82 -13.31
C PHE A 50 -5.88 10.57 -12.01
N ASN A 51 -6.99 10.24 -11.34
CA ASN A 51 -7.26 10.64 -9.97
C ASN A 51 -6.86 9.49 -9.04
N VAL A 52 -5.83 9.70 -8.22
CA VAL A 52 -5.22 8.62 -7.43
C VAL A 52 -5.36 8.86 -5.93
N GLU A 53 -5.83 7.85 -5.21
CA GLU A 53 -5.75 7.80 -3.75
C GLU A 53 -4.29 7.64 -3.30
N MET A 54 -3.85 8.43 -2.33
CA MET A 54 -2.46 8.45 -1.87
C MET A 54 -2.25 7.52 -0.67
N ALA A 55 -1.53 6.40 -0.87
CA ALA A 55 -1.11 5.49 0.19
C ALA A 55 0.31 5.84 0.68
N GLU A 56 0.37 6.67 1.72
CA GLU A 56 1.62 7.26 2.24
C GLU A 56 2.12 6.58 3.51
N THR A 57 1.24 6.02 4.34
CA THR A 57 1.64 5.33 5.58
C THR A 57 1.81 3.82 5.36
N PRO A 58 2.62 3.12 6.18
CA PRO A 58 2.74 1.67 6.12
C PRO A 58 1.39 0.95 6.22
N GLU A 59 0.46 1.46 7.04
CA GLU A 59 -0.88 0.91 7.18
C GLU A 59 -1.70 1.07 5.90
N GLN A 60 -1.69 2.27 5.29
CA GLN A 60 -2.39 2.53 4.03
C GLN A 60 -1.86 1.64 2.90
N GLN A 61 -0.54 1.47 2.85
CA GLN A 61 0.15 0.64 1.86
C GLN A 61 -0.11 -0.85 2.06
N ARG A 62 -0.15 -1.32 3.32
CA ARG A 62 -0.49 -2.72 3.63
C ARG A 62 -1.90 -3.07 3.19
N VAL A 63 -2.84 -2.12 3.32
CA VAL A 63 -4.25 -2.34 2.96
C VAL A 63 -4.49 -2.15 1.47
N GLY A 64 -3.88 -1.16 0.83
CA GLY A 64 -4.08 -0.90 -0.60
C GLY A 64 -5.56 -0.85 -1.01
N LEU A 65 -5.90 -1.54 -2.09
CA LEU A 65 -7.27 -1.63 -2.61
C LEU A 65 -8.09 -2.82 -2.07
N MET A 66 -7.67 -3.44 -0.95
CA MET A 66 -8.41 -4.53 -0.32
C MET A 66 -9.90 -4.20 -0.13
N PHE A 67 -10.76 -5.17 -0.44
CA PHE A 67 -12.21 -5.12 -0.31
C PHE A 67 -12.95 -4.03 -1.11
N ARG A 68 -12.26 -3.21 -1.91
CA ARG A 68 -12.91 -2.32 -2.87
C ARG A 68 -13.60 -3.17 -3.94
N LYS A 69 -14.89 -2.92 -4.18
CA LYS A 69 -15.70 -3.68 -5.16
C LYS A 69 -15.46 -3.23 -6.60
N GLU A 70 -14.98 -2.01 -6.76
CA GLU A 70 -14.71 -1.38 -8.05
C GLU A 70 -13.49 -0.45 -7.94
N VAL A 71 -12.82 -0.26 -9.07
CA VAL A 71 -11.83 0.79 -9.31
C VAL A 71 -12.24 1.39 -10.64
N ALA A 72 -12.70 2.64 -10.64
CA ALA A 72 -13.21 3.28 -11.84
C ALA A 72 -12.09 3.53 -12.85
N ASP A 73 -12.45 3.59 -14.13
CA ASP A 73 -11.51 3.95 -15.17
C ASP A 73 -11.04 5.41 -14.97
N GLY A 74 -9.74 5.66 -15.13
CA GLY A 74 -9.13 6.96 -14.79
C GLY A 74 -8.93 7.20 -13.29
N GLU A 75 -9.22 6.22 -12.42
CA GLU A 75 -8.90 6.25 -10.99
C GLU A 75 -7.84 5.20 -10.63
N GLY A 76 -7.24 5.34 -9.45
CA GLY A 76 -6.29 4.37 -8.94
C GLY A 76 -5.80 4.67 -7.52
N MET A 77 -4.75 3.97 -7.11
CA MET A 77 -4.04 4.22 -5.86
C MET A 77 -2.53 4.31 -6.10
N LEU A 78 -1.90 5.37 -5.59
CA LEU A 78 -0.47 5.60 -5.67
C LEU A 78 0.18 5.33 -4.30
N PHE A 79 1.03 4.32 -4.27
CA PHE A 79 1.82 3.93 -3.11
C PHE A 79 3.13 4.74 -3.14
N ASP A 80 3.34 5.63 -2.18
CA ASP A 80 4.60 6.38 -2.04
C ASP A 80 5.47 5.76 -0.93
N PHE A 81 6.52 5.04 -1.33
CA PHE A 81 7.41 4.39 -0.35
C PHE A 81 8.41 5.36 0.30
N GLY A 82 8.44 6.63 -0.10
CA GLY A 82 9.34 7.68 0.42
C GLY A 82 10.81 7.52 0.00
N MET A 83 11.27 6.30 -0.23
CA MET A 83 12.62 5.95 -0.67
C MET A 83 12.61 4.93 -1.81
N SER A 84 13.68 4.91 -2.60
CA SER A 84 13.83 3.93 -3.69
C SER A 84 14.36 2.60 -3.17
N ARG A 85 13.63 1.52 -3.43
CA ARG A 85 14.01 0.14 -3.08
C ARG A 85 13.28 -0.86 -3.98
N PRO A 86 13.76 -2.11 -4.11
CA PRO A 86 12.93 -3.17 -4.63
C PRO A 86 11.67 -3.32 -3.78
N VAL A 87 10.52 -3.50 -4.41
CA VAL A 87 9.23 -3.70 -3.73
C VAL A 87 8.49 -4.91 -4.31
N ALA A 88 7.62 -5.44 -3.46
CA ALA A 88 6.83 -6.63 -3.70
C ALA A 88 5.38 -6.31 -3.28
N MET A 89 4.44 -6.56 -4.18
CA MET A 89 3.00 -6.38 -3.98
C MET A 89 2.28 -7.73 -4.01
N TRP A 90 1.03 -7.78 -3.57
CA TRP A 90 0.16 -8.95 -3.69
C TRP A 90 -1.29 -8.51 -3.92
N MET A 91 -2.19 -9.48 -4.06
CA MET A 91 -3.63 -9.26 -4.25
C MET A 91 -4.47 -9.83 -3.10
N GLU A 92 -3.87 -10.09 -1.93
CA GLU A 92 -4.61 -10.57 -0.76
C GLU A 92 -5.80 -9.65 -0.47
N ASN A 93 -7.00 -10.22 -0.37
CA ASN A 93 -8.27 -9.52 -0.14
C ASN A 93 -8.64 -8.45 -1.19
N THR A 94 -7.95 -8.38 -2.33
CA THR A 94 -8.28 -7.48 -3.43
C THR A 94 -9.21 -8.17 -4.43
N ILE A 95 -10.42 -7.62 -4.62
CA ILE A 95 -11.50 -8.22 -5.42
C ILE A 95 -11.32 -7.89 -6.91
N VAL A 96 -10.94 -6.66 -7.21
CA VAL A 96 -10.79 -6.13 -8.58
C VAL A 96 -9.42 -6.55 -9.11
N SER A 97 -9.35 -7.03 -10.35
CA SER A 97 -8.07 -7.27 -11.03
C SER A 97 -7.42 -5.93 -11.39
N LEU A 98 -6.10 -5.82 -11.22
CA LEU A 98 -5.37 -4.56 -11.36
C LEU A 98 -4.23 -4.66 -12.39
N ASP A 99 -3.87 -3.51 -12.97
CA ASP A 99 -2.54 -3.30 -13.54
C ASP A 99 -1.69 -2.57 -12.49
N MET A 100 -0.49 -3.09 -12.20
CA MET A 100 0.47 -2.49 -11.27
C MET A 100 1.64 -1.89 -12.04
N LEU A 101 1.79 -0.56 -11.99
CA LEU A 101 2.88 0.17 -12.64
C LEU A 101 3.93 0.49 -11.58
N PHE A 102 5.11 -0.11 -11.69
CA PHE A 102 6.22 0.13 -10.78
C PHE A 102 7.05 1.31 -11.27
N ILE A 103 7.23 2.36 -10.45
CA ILE A 103 7.71 3.67 -10.90
C ILE A 103 8.99 4.08 -10.16
N ARG A 104 10.05 4.36 -10.91
CA ARG A 104 11.34 4.83 -10.39
C ARG A 104 11.25 6.24 -9.79
N ALA A 105 12.27 6.63 -9.03
CA ALA A 105 12.34 7.95 -8.38
C ALA A 105 12.17 9.14 -9.34
N ASP A 106 12.63 8.97 -10.58
CA ASP A 106 12.57 9.97 -11.65
C ASP A 106 11.26 9.94 -12.46
N GLY A 107 10.25 9.21 -11.97
CA GLY A 107 8.96 9.03 -12.62
C GLY A 107 8.95 8.01 -13.77
N THR A 108 10.05 7.34 -14.10
CA THR A 108 10.06 6.32 -15.17
C THR A 108 9.35 5.05 -14.72
N ILE A 109 8.42 4.54 -15.52
CA ILE A 109 7.83 3.20 -15.29
C ILE A 109 8.89 2.13 -15.56
N ALA A 110 9.24 1.37 -14.52
CA ALA A 110 10.21 0.28 -14.57
C ALA A 110 9.66 -0.96 -15.26
N ASN A 111 8.51 -1.43 -14.79
CA ASN A 111 7.77 -2.56 -15.35
C ASN A 111 6.29 -2.40 -15.01
N ILE A 112 5.46 -3.16 -15.72
CA ILE A 112 4.02 -3.22 -15.50
C ILE A 112 3.63 -4.68 -15.33
N ALA A 113 2.96 -5.02 -14.23
CA ALA A 113 2.28 -6.29 -14.09
C ALA A 113 0.81 -6.08 -14.46
N LYS A 114 0.38 -6.64 -15.59
CA LYS A 114 -0.96 -6.46 -16.13
C LYS A 114 -1.89 -7.58 -15.66
N GLY A 115 -3.14 -7.25 -15.38
CA GLY A 115 -4.19 -8.24 -15.10
C GLY A 115 -3.85 -9.16 -13.93
N THR A 116 -3.56 -8.59 -12.76
CA THR A 116 -3.24 -9.37 -11.56
C THR A 116 -4.41 -10.25 -11.12
N THR A 117 -4.11 -11.38 -10.47
CA THR A 117 -5.12 -12.35 -10.03
C THR A 117 -5.74 -11.95 -8.69
N PRO A 118 -7.05 -11.68 -8.62
CA PRO A 118 -7.73 -11.36 -7.36
C PRO A 118 -7.48 -12.39 -6.26
N PHE A 119 -7.39 -11.94 -5.02
CA PHE A 119 -7.13 -12.75 -3.81
C PHE A 119 -5.79 -13.50 -3.77
N SER A 120 -4.92 -13.35 -4.78
CA SER A 120 -3.64 -14.06 -4.83
C SER A 120 -2.64 -13.52 -3.81
N ARG A 121 -1.94 -14.42 -3.13
CA ARG A 121 -0.76 -14.11 -2.30
C ARG A 121 0.57 -14.29 -3.04
N GLN A 122 0.53 -14.61 -4.33
CA GLN A 122 1.73 -14.62 -5.15
C GLN A 122 2.28 -13.20 -5.24
N THR A 123 3.57 -13.05 -4.97
CA THR A 123 4.24 -11.76 -5.02
C THR A 123 4.41 -11.26 -6.45
N VAL A 124 4.16 -9.97 -6.64
CA VAL A 124 4.41 -9.23 -7.89
C VAL A 124 5.53 -8.22 -7.61
N GLU A 125 6.65 -8.36 -8.31
CA GLU A 125 7.90 -7.64 -7.98
C GLU A 125 8.22 -6.51 -8.95
N SER A 126 8.88 -5.47 -8.42
CA SER A 126 9.48 -4.42 -9.22
C SER A 126 10.78 -4.87 -9.88
N GLN A 127 11.02 -4.43 -11.12
CA GLN A 127 12.31 -4.56 -11.78
C GLN A 127 13.27 -3.45 -11.31
N GLY A 128 14.12 -3.81 -10.35
CA GLY A 128 15.06 -2.90 -9.71
C GLY A 128 14.40 -1.99 -8.68
N SER A 129 15.11 -0.94 -8.26
CA SER A 129 14.61 -0.02 -7.24
C SER A 129 13.55 0.93 -7.79
N VAL A 130 12.42 1.01 -7.10
CA VAL A 130 11.31 1.92 -7.41
C VAL A 130 10.94 2.75 -6.19
N LYS A 131 10.36 3.93 -6.42
CA LYS A 131 9.90 4.84 -5.37
C LYS A 131 8.41 4.71 -5.12
N ALA A 132 7.65 4.28 -6.13
CA ALA A 132 6.21 4.18 -6.04
C ALA A 132 5.65 3.03 -6.87
N VAL A 133 4.42 2.65 -6.57
CA VAL A 133 3.58 1.78 -7.42
C VAL A 133 2.25 2.50 -7.65
N LEU A 134 1.77 2.50 -8.89
CA LEU A 134 0.41 2.92 -9.23
C LEU A 134 -0.42 1.68 -9.55
N GLU A 135 -1.49 1.46 -8.78
CA GLU A 135 -2.53 0.47 -9.07
C GLU A 135 -3.70 1.13 -9.79
N ILE A 136 -4.08 0.57 -10.94
CA ILE A 136 -5.25 0.96 -11.74
C ILE A 136 -6.05 -0.29 -12.14
N VAL A 137 -7.29 -0.12 -12.59
CA VAL A 137 -8.11 -1.25 -13.06
C VAL A 137 -7.41 -2.03 -14.19
N ALA A 138 -7.49 -3.36 -14.16
CA ALA A 138 -6.84 -4.21 -15.16
C ALA A 138 -7.24 -3.86 -16.59
N GLY A 139 -6.25 -3.90 -17.49
CA GLY A 139 -6.41 -3.58 -18.90
C GLY A 139 -6.38 -2.08 -19.21
N ALA A 140 -6.31 -1.20 -18.21
CA ALA A 140 -6.13 0.23 -18.42
C ALA A 140 -4.77 0.54 -19.06
N ALA A 141 -3.71 -0.19 -18.70
CA ALA A 141 -2.39 0.02 -19.30
C ALA A 141 -2.43 -0.19 -20.82
N ASP A 142 -3.09 -1.27 -21.28
CA ASP A 142 -3.25 -1.55 -22.71
C ASP A 142 -4.18 -0.54 -23.39
N ARG A 143 -5.32 -0.24 -22.76
CA ARG A 143 -6.33 0.72 -23.28
C ARG A 143 -5.72 2.09 -23.56
N TYR A 144 -4.81 2.53 -22.70
CA TYR A 144 -4.20 3.86 -22.78
C TYR A 144 -2.83 3.87 -23.44
N GLY A 145 -2.31 2.71 -23.86
CA GLY A 145 -0.99 2.59 -24.47
C GLY A 145 0.15 2.92 -23.50
N ILE A 146 -0.04 2.65 -22.21
CA ILE A 146 0.96 2.86 -21.15
C ILE A 146 1.96 1.69 -21.19
N ALA A 147 3.25 2.02 -21.24
CA ALA A 147 4.32 1.05 -21.33
C ALA A 147 5.46 1.33 -20.34
N ALA A 148 6.30 0.32 -20.09
CA ALA A 148 7.57 0.55 -19.42
C ALA A 148 8.41 1.58 -20.20
N GLY A 149 9.08 2.47 -19.48
CA GLY A 149 9.81 3.62 -20.04
C GLY A 149 8.99 4.91 -20.14
N ASP A 150 7.66 4.84 -20.10
CA ASP A 150 6.82 6.05 -20.02
C ASP A 150 7.06 6.82 -18.72
N LYS A 151 6.72 8.11 -18.72
CA LYS A 151 7.00 9.04 -17.62
C LYS A 151 5.74 9.39 -16.85
N VAL A 152 5.79 9.21 -15.54
CA VAL A 152 4.79 9.66 -14.59
C VAL A 152 5.19 11.02 -14.02
N SER A 153 4.29 12.00 -14.12
CA SER A 153 4.43 13.33 -13.54
C SER A 153 3.51 13.46 -12.34
N HIS A 154 4.13 13.62 -11.16
CA HIS A 154 3.46 13.85 -9.89
C HIS A 154 4.43 14.54 -8.91
N ARG A 155 3.93 15.22 -7.87
CA ARG A 155 4.79 15.95 -6.91
C ARG A 155 5.83 15.07 -6.22
N ILE A 156 5.57 13.76 -6.07
CA ILE A 156 6.49 12.83 -5.39
C ILE A 156 7.73 12.48 -6.25
N PHE A 157 7.69 12.72 -7.55
CA PHE A 157 8.80 12.43 -8.49
C PHE A 157 9.63 13.67 -8.84
N ARG A 158 9.20 14.86 -8.42
CA ARG A 158 9.99 16.08 -8.57
C ARG A 158 11.08 16.08 -7.51
N GLY A 159 12.34 16.20 -7.93
CA GLY A 159 13.50 16.25 -7.03
C GLY A 159 13.28 17.30 -5.94
N ARG A 160 13.63 16.95 -4.70
CA ARG A 160 13.89 17.94 -3.66
C ARG A 160 15.22 18.61 -3.95
#